data_AF-A0A929NWI1-F1
#
_entry.id   AF-A0A929NWI1-F1
#
_cell.length_a   1.000
_cell.length_b   1.000
_cell.length_c   1.000
_cell.angle_alpha   90.00
_cell.angle_beta   90.00
_cell.angle_gamma   90.00
#
_symmetry.space_group_name_H-M   'P 1'
#
loop_
_entity.id
_entity.type
_entity.pdbx_description
1 polymer ?
#
loop_
_entity_poly.entity_id
_entity_poly.type
_entity_poly.pdbx_seq_one_letter_code
_entity_poly.pdbx_strand_id
1 'polypeptide(L)' 'MKRCPICKGRLQENICSRCGADLAMLLTIEQQAASQLNKAIFQLSKGNLNQAKLAVENSLQLKREPLAVVLY' A
#
# COMPACT_ATOMS: atom_id res chain seq x y z
N MET A 1 2.17 14.44 -6.15
CA MET A 1 3.26 14.61 -5.16
C MET A 1 2.89 13.84 -3.90
N LYS A 2 3.73 12.91 -3.43
CA LYS A 2 3.50 12.19 -2.16
C LYS A 2 3.83 13.11 -0.98
N ARG A 3 3.06 13.03 0.10
CA ARG A 3 3.29 13.76 1.35
C ARG A 3 3.61 12.76 2.47
N CYS A 4 4.46 13.17 3.40
CA CYS A 4 4.72 12.40 4.61
C CYS A 4 3.41 12.25 5.41
N PRO A 5 3.02 11.04 5.83
CA PRO A 5 1.78 10.82 6.58
C PRO A 5 1.84 11.44 7.98
N ILE A 6 3.03 11.63 8.54
CA ILE A 6 3.24 12.17 9.89
C ILE A 6 3.18 13.71 9.89
N CYS A 7 4.06 14.36 9.15
CA CYS A 7 4.21 15.83 9.20
C CYS A 7 3.59 16.58 8.00
N LYS A 8 3.00 15.86 7.04
CA LYS A 8 2.40 16.38 5.80
C LYS A 8 3.37 17.17 4.90
N GLY A 9 4.67 17.10 5.17
CA GLY A 9 5.74 17.66 4.34
C GLY A 9 5.86 16.94 3.00
N ARG A 10 6.51 17.60 2.03
CA ARG A 10 6.80 16.98 0.71
C ARG A 10 7.75 15.80 0.91
N LEU A 11 7.42 14.65 0.34
CA LEU A 11 8.24 13.45 0.39
C LEU A 11 8.93 13.26 -0.97
N GLN A 12 10.27 13.26 -0.96
CA GLN A 12 11.10 13.01 -2.14
C GLN A 12 11.80 11.64 -2.06
N GLU A 13 12.20 11.25 -0.86
CA GLU A 13 12.86 9.98 -0.55
C GLU A 13 12.06 9.19 0.48
N ASN A 14 12.57 8.01 0.86
CA ASN A 14 11.94 7.19 1.88
C ASN A 14 12.01 7.83 3.27
N ILE A 15 13.05 8.62 3.54
CA ILE A 15 13.19 9.38 4.78
C ILE A 15 12.61 10.78 4.57
N CYS A 16 11.74 11.22 5.46
CA CYS A 16 11.18 12.57 5.39
C CYS A 16 12.21 13.61 5.83
N SER A 17 12.61 14.51 4.93
CA SER A 17 13.55 15.61 5.22
C SER A 17 13.06 16.61 6.27
N ARG A 18 11.75 16.65 6.57
CA ARG A 18 11.17 17.57 7.57
C ARG A 18 11.12 16.98 8.98
N CYS A 19 10.73 15.72 9.12
CA CYS A 19 10.51 15.11 10.43
C CYS A 19 11.42 13.90 10.72
N GLY A 20 12.31 13.54 9.79
CA GLY A 20 13.25 12.44 9.95
C GLY A 20 12.63 11.04 9.93
N ALA A 21 11.30 10.93 9.74
CA ALA A 21 10.63 9.64 9.74
C ALA A 21 11.07 8.80 8.55
N ASP A 22 11.54 7.58 8.83
CA ASP A 22 11.77 6.57 7.81
C ASP A 22 10.45 5.92 7.41
N LEU A 23 10.09 6.06 6.15
CA LEU A 23 8.87 5.54 5.55
C LEU A 23 9.16 4.43 4.53
N ALA A 24 10.40 3.93 4.45
CA ALA A 24 10.81 2.92 3.47
C ALA A 24 9.90 1.68 3.49
N MET A 25 9.63 1.16 4.69
CA MET A 25 8.76 0.00 4.87
C MET A 25 7.31 0.30 4.46
N LEU A 26 6.74 1.41 4.92
CA LEU A 26 5.38 1.84 4.57
C LEU A 26 5.22 2.03 3.04
N LEU A 27 6.18 2.70 2.40
CA LEU A 27 6.17 2.92 0.96
C LEU A 27 6.31 1.60 0.19
N THR A 28 7.06 0.64 0.73
CA THR A 28 7.22 -0.70 0.13
C THR A 28 5.91 -1.50 0.22
N ILE A 29 5.24 -1.48 1.38
CA ILE A 29 3.94 -2.14 1.57
C ILE A 29 2.89 -1.55 0.61
N GLU A 30 2.83 -0.23 0.48
CA GLU A 30 1.94 0.43 -0.48
C GLU A 30 2.20 0.01 -1.93
N GLN A 31 3.48 -0.10 -2.32
CA GLN A 31 3.86 -0.59 -3.66
C GLN A 31 3.45 -2.06 -3.86
N GLN A 32 3.63 -2.90 -2.85
CA GLN A 32 3.21 -4.30 -2.90
C GLN A 32 1.69 -4.43 -3.00
N ALA A 33 0.93 -3.63 -2.24
CA ALA A 33 -0.53 -3.59 -2.31
C ALA A 33 -1.02 -3.19 -3.71
N ALA A 34 -0.40 -2.17 -4.32
CA ALA A 34 -0.69 -1.77 -5.69
C ALA A 34 -0.36 -2.87 -6.71
N SER A 35 0.77 -3.56 -6.52
CA SER A 35 1.18 -4.69 -7.37
C SER A 35 0.16 -5.84 -7.32
N GLN A 36 -0.34 -6.19 -6.12
CA GLN A 36 -1.38 -7.21 -5.96
C GLN A 36 -2.70 -6.80 -6.64
N LEU A 37 -3.07 -5.52 -6.57
CA LEU A 37 -4.25 -5.02 -7.28
C LEU A 37 -4.09 -5.14 -8.81
N ASN A 38 -2.93 -4.78 -9.35
CA ASN A 38 -2.65 -4.96 -10.78
C ASN A 38 -2.71 -6.43 -11.21
N LYS A 39 -2.19 -7.34 -10.37
CA LYS A 39 -2.34 -8.79 -10.59
C LYS A 39 -3.79 -9.22 -10.60
N ALA A 40 -4.62 -8.70 -9.70
CA ALA A 40 -6.04 -9.00 -9.66
C ALA A 40 -6.74 -8.58 -10.97
N ILE A 41 -6.48 -7.36 -11.45
CA ILE A 41 -7.03 -6.85 -12.71
C ILE A 41 -6.59 -7.74 -13.88
N PHE A 42 -5.31 -8.11 -13.92
CA PHE A 42 -4.79 -8.98 -14.95
C PHE A 42 -5.47 -10.37 -14.95
N GLN A 43 -5.63 -10.99 -13.78
CA GLN A 43 -6.32 -12.28 -13.67
C GLN A 43 -7.80 -12.19 -14.01
N LEU A 44 -8.45 -11.06 -13.66
CA LEU A 44 -9.83 -10.78 -14.04
C LEU A 44 -9.96 -10.71 -15.57
N SER A 45 -9.04 -10.03 -16.26
CA SER A 45 -9.04 -9.96 -17.73
C SER A 45 -8.85 -11.33 -18.40
N LYS A 46 -8.27 -12.30 -17.70
CA LYS A 46 -8.10 -13.68 -18.14
C LYS A 46 -9.27 -14.61 -17.78
N GLY A 47 -10.30 -14.09 -17.10
CA GLY A 47 -11.43 -14.89 -16.61
C GLY A 47 -11.11 -15.73 -15.35
N ASN A 48 -9.92 -15.57 -14.77
CA ASN A 48 -9.47 -16.34 -13.61
C ASN A 48 -9.99 -15.72 -12.30
N LEU A 49 -11.30 -15.83 -12.06
CA LEU A 49 -11.98 -15.18 -10.93
C LEU A 49 -11.39 -15.54 -9.56
N ASN A 50 -11.01 -16.81 -9.34
CA ASN A 50 -10.43 -17.25 -8.07
C ASN A 50 -9.07 -16.59 -7.80
N GLN A 51 -8.20 -16.50 -8.81
CA GLN A 51 -6.89 -15.86 -8.67
C GLN A 51 -7.02 -14.34 -8.56
N ALA A 52 -7.99 -13.75 -9.26
CA ALA A 52 -8.31 -12.32 -9.12
C ALA A 52 -8.76 -11.99 -7.69
N LYS A 53 -9.68 -12.78 -7.13
CA LYS A 53 -10.16 -12.62 -5.75
C LYS A 53 -9.02 -12.72 -4.74
N LEU A 54 -8.19 -13.74 -4.84
CA LEU A 54 -7.05 -13.94 -3.93
C LEU A 54 -6.06 -12.77 -4.00
N ALA A 55 -5.79 -12.24 -5.19
CA ALA A 55 -4.93 -11.07 -5.36
C ALA A 55 -5.55 -9.78 -4.75
N VAL A 56 -6.88 -9.60 -4.83
CA VAL A 56 -7.57 -8.50 -4.12
C VAL A 56 -7.45 -8.66 -2.61
N GLU A 57 -7.69 -9.87 -2.09
CA GLU A 57 -7.59 -10.15 -0.64
C GLU A 57 -6.18 -9.85 -0.11
N ASN A 58 -5.14 -10.25 -0.83
CA ASN A 58 -3.75 -9.93 -0.49
C ASN A 58 -3.48 -8.42 -0.51
N SER A 59 -4.01 -7.68 -1.50
CA SER A 59 -3.90 -6.22 -1.55
C SER A 59 -4.58 -5.56 -0.34
N LEU A 60 -5.75 -6.06 0.06
CA LEU A 60 -6.50 -5.54 1.21
C LEU A 60 -5.83 -5.85 2.55
N GLN A 61 -5.19 -7.02 2.71
CA GLN A 61 -4.43 -7.34 3.92
C GLN A 61 -3.26 -6.39 4.13
N LEU A 62 -2.52 -6.05 3.06
CA LEU A 62 -1.40 -5.10 3.14
C LEU A 62 -1.85 -3.67 3.51
N LYS A 63 -3.09 -3.29 3.19
CA LYS A 63 -3.68 -2.01 3.60
C LYS A 63 -4.28 -2.04 5.01
N ARG A 64 -4.53 -3.23 5.56
CA ARG A 64 -5.05 -3.45 6.91
C ARG A 64 -3.90 -3.77 7.86
N GLU A 65 -3.06 -2.79 8.16
CA GLU A 65 -2.17 -2.88 9.33
C GLU A 65 -2.89 -2.39 10.61
N PRO A 66 -2.59 -3.00 11.78
CA PRO A 66 -3.36 -2.90 13.03
C PRO A 66 -3.47 -1.50 13.66
N LEU A 67 -2.72 -0.50 13.18
CA LEU A 67 -2.91 0.89 13.61
C LEU A 67 -4.27 1.48 13.19
N ALA A 68 -4.95 0.88 12.20
CA ALA A 68 -6.32 1.25 11.84
C ALA A 68 -7.38 0.72 12.84
N VAL A 69 -7.03 -0.23 13.72
CA VAL A 69 -7.95 -0.77 14.74
C VAL A 69 -8.02 0.14 15.98
N VAL A 70 -7.05 1.03 16.19
CA VAL A 70 -7.05 1.97 17.33
C VAL A 70 -8.03 3.13 17.14
N LEU A 71 -8.66 3.25 15.97
CA LEU A 71 -9.61 4.33 15.63
C LEU A 71 -11.04 3.84 15.32
N TYR A 72 -11.39 2.62 15.72
CA TYR A 72 -12.78 2.13 15.75
C TYR A 72 -13.23 1.87 17.17
#